data_AF-A0A161IFX8-F1
#
_entry.id   AF-A0A161IFX8-F1
#
_cell.length_a   1.000
_cell.length_b   1.000
_cell.length_c   1.000
_cell.angle_alpha   90.00
_cell.angle_beta   90.00
_cell.angle_gamma   90.00
#
_symmetry.space_group_name_H-M   'P 1'
#
loop_
_entity.id
_entity.type
_entity.pdbx_description
1 polymer ?
#
loop_
_entity_poly.entity_id
_entity_poly.type
_entity_poly.pdbx_seq_one_letter_code
_entity_poly.pdbx_strand_id
1 'polypeptide(L)'
;MSAALPTAPGRATRPGELRAHTAQRRAASIARRRFARGLTLAGLLFWTAWTLLVLGAPLVVARWGGELDGLTYDAAGSPARWVVFGTGVATTAGLLRIHVAAGGSRAAFVRGAAGAALPVGAVFGVLTVALVLLERATYARAGLPWQGAAAALDPATWTGAAVVVVTEAIGAVAYVLVGVAVTAVYRRFGALRGTLLALPLLVPCVVVDLTTRSGVFGLPVRGAYADTALGAPLAVAGALLAAAAAAVLAHRLLRTVPLRP
;
A
#
# COMPACT_ATOMS: atom_id res chain seq x y z
N MET A 1 -22.84 -2.99 -53.86
CA MET A 1 -21.54 -2.35 -54.11
C MET A 1 -21.02 -1.79 -52.79
N SER A 2 -20.11 -2.51 -52.14
CA SER A 2 -19.56 -2.14 -50.83
C SER A 2 -18.31 -1.29 -51.04
N ALA A 3 -18.36 0.00 -50.70
CA ALA A 3 -17.23 0.90 -50.83
C ALA A 3 -16.19 0.56 -49.75
N ALA A 4 -15.01 0.11 -50.17
CA ALA A 4 -13.90 -0.16 -49.27
C ALA A 4 -13.51 1.14 -48.52
N LEU A 5 -13.66 1.13 -47.19
CA LEU A 5 -13.22 2.22 -46.35
C LEU A 5 -11.69 2.40 -46.50
N PRO A 6 -11.19 3.62 -46.74
CA PRO A 6 -9.77 3.88 -46.87
C PRO A 6 -9.06 3.47 -45.57
N THR A 7 -8.15 2.52 -45.69
CA THR A 7 -7.28 2.08 -44.60
C THR A 7 -6.42 3.25 -44.17
N ALA A 8 -6.65 3.74 -42.95
CA ALA A 8 -5.87 4.84 -42.39
C ALA A 8 -4.36 4.50 -42.46
N PRO A 9 -3.52 5.38 -43.02
CA PRO A 9 -2.10 5.12 -43.14
C PRO A 9 -1.51 4.85 -41.75
N GLY A 10 -0.89 3.67 -41.59
CA GLY A 10 -0.29 3.26 -40.33
C GLY A 10 0.68 4.34 -39.86
N ARG A 11 0.44 4.91 -38.67
CA ARG A 11 1.37 5.84 -38.02
C ARG A 11 2.69 5.12 -37.81
N ALA A 12 3.64 5.31 -38.73
CA ALA A 12 5.01 4.90 -38.53
C ALA A 12 5.55 5.67 -37.32
N THR A 13 5.65 5.00 -36.17
CA THR A 13 6.24 5.57 -34.96
C THR A 13 7.65 6.01 -35.28
N ARG A 14 7.94 7.30 -35.10
CA ARG A 14 9.27 7.85 -35.43
C ARG A 14 10.31 7.14 -34.55
N PRO A 15 11.50 6.77 -35.08
CA PRO A 15 12.55 6.09 -34.30
C PRO A 15 12.91 6.77 -32.97
N GLY A 16 12.74 8.09 -32.87
CA GLY A 16 12.92 8.86 -31.63
C GLY A 16 11.90 8.55 -30.53
N GLU A 17 10.63 8.28 -30.86
CA GLU A 17 9.57 7.97 -29.88
C GLU A 17 9.84 6.62 -29.20
N LEU A 18 10.31 5.63 -29.97
CA LEU A 18 10.71 4.32 -29.44
C LEU A 18 11.88 4.42 -28.46
N ARG A 19 12.89 5.24 -28.78
CA ARG A 19 14.04 5.51 -27.88
C ARG A 19 13.60 6.22 -26.60
N ALA A 20 12.71 7.21 -26.69
CA ALA A 20 12.17 7.88 -25.52
C ALA A 20 11.34 6.93 -24.63
N HIS A 21 10.52 6.07 -25.23
CA HIS A 21 9.68 5.12 -24.49
C HIS A 21 10.50 4.03 -23.78
N THR A 22 11.55 3.52 -24.43
CA THR A 22 12.48 2.55 -23.83
C THR A 22 13.29 3.17 -22.69
N ALA A 23 13.79 4.40 -22.85
CA ALA A 23 14.46 5.14 -21.78
C ALA A 23 13.53 5.34 -20.55
N GLN A 24 12.27 5.72 -20.77
CA GLN A 24 11.30 5.86 -19.67
C GLN A 24 11.01 4.53 -18.96
N ARG A 25 10.90 3.42 -19.68
CA ARG A 25 10.71 2.09 -19.09
C ARG A 25 11.91 1.68 -18.23
N ARG A 26 13.13 1.97 -18.69
CA ARG A 26 14.36 1.71 -17.94
C ARG A 26 14.44 2.58 -16.67
N ALA A 27 14.10 3.86 -16.76
CA ALA A 27 14.03 4.73 -15.58
C ALA A 27 13.00 4.21 -14.56
N ALA A 28 11.81 3.79 -15.01
CA ALA A 28 10.79 3.24 -14.13
C ALA A 28 11.22 1.93 -13.47
N SER A 29 11.95 1.06 -14.18
CA SER A 29 12.45 -0.20 -13.62
C SER A 29 13.56 0.02 -12.57
N ILE A 30 14.41 1.04 -12.74
CA ILE A 30 15.41 1.43 -11.75
C ILE A 30 14.71 1.93 -10.47
N ALA A 31 13.74 2.85 -10.61
CA ALA A 31 12.95 3.32 -9.47
C ALA A 31 12.23 2.15 -8.78
N ARG A 32 11.59 1.26 -9.54
CA ARG A 32 10.93 0.04 -9.04
C ARG A 32 11.87 -0.81 -8.19
N ARG A 33 13.09 -1.10 -8.67
CA ARG A 33 14.07 -1.90 -7.91
C ARG A 33 14.46 -1.24 -6.59
N ARG A 34 14.60 0.10 -6.58
CA ARG A 34 14.95 0.84 -5.36
C ARG A 34 13.82 0.85 -4.34
N PHE A 35 12.58 1.11 -4.77
CA PHE A 35 11.40 0.99 -3.91
C PHE A 35 11.21 -0.43 -3.40
N ALA A 36 11.33 -1.44 -4.28
CA ALA A 36 11.19 -2.83 -3.89
C ALA A 36 12.21 -3.21 -2.80
N ARG A 37 13.49 -2.83 -2.97
CA ARG A 37 14.52 -3.06 -1.95
C ARG A 37 14.16 -2.39 -0.61
N GLY A 38 13.72 -1.13 -0.63
CA GLY A 38 13.31 -0.41 0.58
C GLY A 38 12.12 -1.09 1.27
N LEU A 39 11.10 -1.44 0.49
CA LEU A 39 9.89 -2.09 1.00
C LEU A 39 10.18 -3.50 1.53
N THR A 40 11.03 -4.27 0.86
CA THR A 40 11.43 -5.60 1.33
C THR A 40 12.24 -5.52 2.62
N LEU A 41 13.20 -4.58 2.73
CA LEU A 41 13.97 -4.42 3.96
C LEU A 41 13.09 -3.96 5.13
N ALA A 42 12.30 -2.91 4.93
CA ALA A 42 11.39 -2.40 5.95
C ALA A 42 10.33 -3.46 6.34
N GLY A 43 9.81 -4.18 5.35
CA GLY A 43 8.89 -5.29 5.53
C GLY A 43 9.49 -6.44 6.32
N LEU A 44 10.72 -6.87 5.99
CA LEU A 44 11.40 -7.94 6.72
C LEU A 44 11.57 -7.58 8.19
N LEU A 45 12.06 -6.37 8.49
CA LEU A 45 12.25 -5.90 9.87
C LEU A 45 10.91 -5.83 10.61
N PHE A 46 9.89 -5.22 9.98
CA PHE A 46 8.56 -5.11 10.54
C PHE A 46 7.94 -6.48 10.81
N TRP A 47 7.85 -7.36 9.81
CA TRP A 47 7.21 -8.66 9.95
C TRP A 47 7.95 -9.56 10.94
N THR A 48 9.28 -9.47 11.03
CA THR A 48 10.04 -10.21 12.04
C THR A 48 9.67 -9.75 13.45
N ALA A 49 9.77 -8.45 13.73
CA ALA A 49 9.44 -7.89 15.05
C ALA A 49 7.97 -8.11 15.40
N TRP A 50 7.08 -7.93 14.43
CA TRP A 50 5.64 -8.02 14.62
C TRP A 50 5.16 -9.45 14.81
N THR A 51 5.72 -10.43 14.08
CA THR A 51 5.42 -11.85 14.30
C THR A 51 5.87 -12.30 15.69
N LEU A 52 7.05 -11.86 16.13
CA LEU A 52 7.53 -12.14 17.49
C LEU A 52 6.60 -11.53 18.55
N LEU A 53 6.14 -10.29 18.34
CA LEU A 53 5.20 -9.64 19.24
C LEU A 53 3.86 -10.37 19.31
N VAL A 54 3.21 -10.59 18.15
CA VAL A 54 1.86 -11.15 18.05
C VAL A 54 1.79 -12.59 18.53
N LEU A 55 2.80 -13.42 18.22
CA LEU A 55 2.82 -14.81 18.66
C LEU A 55 3.41 -14.98 20.06
N GLY A 56 4.33 -14.09 20.46
CA GLY A 56 4.98 -14.15 21.77
C GLY A 56 4.12 -13.61 22.90
N ALA A 57 3.38 -12.51 22.68
CA ALA A 57 2.60 -11.86 23.73
C ALA A 57 1.55 -12.79 24.38
N PRO A 58 0.72 -13.55 23.63
CA PRO A 58 -0.24 -14.47 24.22
C PRO A 58 0.41 -15.58 25.05
N LEU A 59 1.57 -16.08 24.61
CA LEU A 59 2.33 -17.11 25.32
C LEU A 59 2.90 -16.58 26.63
N VAL A 60 3.42 -15.36 26.63
CA VAL A 60 3.90 -14.68 27.84
C VAL A 60 2.73 -14.46 28.79
N VAL A 61 1.62 -13.88 28.32
CA VAL A 61 0.43 -13.62 29.16
C VAL A 61 -0.08 -14.91 29.80
N ALA A 62 -0.24 -15.98 29.01
CA ALA A 62 -0.69 -17.28 29.51
C ALA A 62 0.27 -17.86 30.57
N ARG A 63 1.59 -17.70 30.39
CA ARG A 63 2.58 -18.18 31.35
C ARG A 63 2.50 -17.49 32.71
N TRP A 64 2.05 -16.24 32.75
CA TRP A 64 1.94 -15.42 33.96
C TRP A 64 0.52 -15.31 34.51
N GLY A 65 -0.44 -16.08 33.96
CA GLY A 65 -1.82 -16.09 34.43
C GLY A 65 -2.58 -14.79 34.19
N GLY A 66 -2.15 -13.99 33.21
CA GLY A 66 -2.89 -12.79 32.80
C GLY A 66 -4.01 -13.11 31.83
N GLU A 67 -4.86 -12.11 31.59
CA GLU A 67 -5.92 -12.16 30.59
C GLU A 67 -5.55 -11.24 29.41
N LEU A 68 -5.80 -11.70 28.18
CA LEU A 68 -5.59 -10.93 26.96
C LEU A 68 -6.76 -11.20 26.02
N ASP A 69 -7.64 -10.21 25.89
CA ASP A 69 -8.78 -10.27 24.99
C ASP A 69 -8.47 -9.54 23.68
N GLY A 70 -8.72 -10.22 22.56
CA GLY A 70 -8.69 -9.64 21.22
C GLY A 70 -7.40 -9.87 20.41
N LEU A 71 -7.49 -9.58 19.11
CA LEU A 71 -6.39 -9.68 18.14
C LEU A 71 -5.35 -8.58 18.36
N THR A 72 -4.10 -8.96 18.58
CA THR A 72 -2.97 -8.03 18.71
C THR A 72 -2.68 -7.33 17.38
N TYR A 73 -2.77 -8.05 16.25
CA TYR A 73 -2.52 -7.46 14.93
C TYR A 73 -3.62 -6.47 14.52
N ASP A 74 -4.88 -6.87 14.68
CA ASP A 74 -5.99 -6.07 14.20
C ASP A 74 -6.21 -4.85 15.11
N ALA A 75 -6.10 -5.00 16.43
CA ALA A 75 -6.21 -3.88 17.38
C ALA A 75 -5.19 -2.76 17.12
N ALA A 76 -4.02 -3.10 16.56
CA ALA A 76 -3.00 -2.12 16.17
C ALA A 76 -3.31 -1.36 14.87
N GLY A 77 -4.44 -1.64 14.21
CA GLY A 77 -4.86 -0.91 13.01
C GLY A 77 -3.99 -1.20 11.79
N SER A 78 -3.69 -2.48 11.53
CA SER A 78 -2.92 -2.94 10.36
C SER A 78 -1.62 -2.13 10.11
N PRO A 79 -0.68 -2.11 11.08
CA PRO A 79 0.46 -1.20 11.10
C PRO A 79 1.43 -1.35 9.91
N ALA A 80 1.37 -2.49 9.20
CA ALA A 80 2.16 -2.75 8.00
C ALA A 80 1.97 -1.67 6.92
N ARG A 81 0.75 -1.12 6.77
CA ARG A 81 0.46 -0.08 5.78
C ARG A 81 1.22 1.22 6.07
N TRP A 82 1.41 1.57 7.34
CA TRP A 82 2.18 2.74 7.75
C TRP A 82 3.68 2.57 7.48
N VAL A 83 4.22 1.35 7.58
CA VAL A 83 5.59 1.03 7.17
C VAL A 83 5.78 1.25 5.67
N VAL A 84 4.80 0.84 4.87
CA VAL A 84 4.79 1.05 3.41
C VAL A 84 4.73 2.55 3.08
N PHE A 85 3.87 3.31 3.76
CA PHE A 85 3.80 4.77 3.63
C PHE A 85 5.13 5.45 4.01
N GLY A 86 5.72 5.11 5.17
CA GLY A 86 6.99 5.65 5.63
C GLY A 86 8.13 5.33 4.66
N THR A 87 8.14 4.12 4.08
CA THR A 87 9.09 3.75 3.03
C THR A 87 8.90 4.61 1.78
N GLY A 88 7.65 4.89 1.40
CA GLY A 88 7.29 5.83 0.35
C GLY A 88 7.89 7.22 0.57
N VAL A 89 7.79 7.74 1.80
CA VAL A 89 8.37 9.01 2.22
C VAL A 89 9.91 8.97 2.12
N ALA A 90 10.55 8.05 2.84
CA ALA A 90 12.01 7.97 2.93
C ALA A 90 12.67 7.76 1.56
N THR A 91 12.12 6.84 0.75
CA THR A 91 12.65 6.55 -0.59
C THR A 91 12.50 7.76 -1.52
N THR A 92 11.38 8.47 -1.45
CA THR A 92 11.17 9.68 -2.26
C THR A 92 12.10 10.81 -1.83
N ALA A 93 12.27 11.01 -0.53
CA ALA A 93 13.16 12.03 0.02
C ALA A 93 14.61 11.80 -0.43
N GLY A 94 15.10 10.55 -0.31
CA GLY A 94 16.48 10.21 -0.65
C GLY A 94 16.77 10.06 -2.15
N LEU A 95 15.83 9.55 -2.95
CA LEU A 95 16.14 9.12 -4.32
C LEU A 95 15.54 9.96 -5.43
N LEU A 96 14.51 10.81 -5.17
CA LEU A 96 13.85 11.55 -6.24
C LEU A 96 14.82 12.44 -7.02
N ARG A 97 15.71 13.15 -6.32
CA ARG A 97 16.68 14.05 -6.95
C ARG A 97 17.70 13.28 -7.78
N ILE A 98 18.24 12.18 -7.24
CA ILE A 98 19.20 11.31 -7.92
C ILE A 98 18.56 10.71 -9.18
N HIS A 99 17.32 10.25 -9.09
CA HIS A 99 16.56 9.70 -10.21
C HIS A 99 16.38 10.71 -11.34
N VAL A 100 16.01 11.96 -11.01
CA VAL A 100 15.83 13.01 -12.03
C VAL A 100 17.16 13.48 -12.61
N ALA A 101 18.20 13.60 -11.79
CA ALA A 101 19.55 13.94 -12.25
C ALA A 101 20.12 12.88 -13.21
N ALA A 102 19.77 11.60 -13.02
CA ALA A 102 20.11 10.51 -13.93
C ALA A 102 19.26 10.47 -15.22
N GLY A 103 18.49 11.52 -15.53
CA GLY A 103 17.64 11.61 -16.72
C GLY A 103 16.27 10.91 -16.58
N GLY A 104 15.93 10.41 -15.39
CA GLY A 104 14.64 9.78 -15.13
C GLY A 104 13.50 10.80 -15.01
N SER A 105 12.34 10.50 -15.60
CA SER A 105 11.16 11.36 -15.42
C SER A 105 10.47 11.10 -14.07
N ARG A 106 9.82 12.13 -13.53
CA ARG A 106 9.00 12.02 -12.30
C ARG A 106 7.83 11.04 -12.48
N ALA A 107 7.25 10.98 -13.68
CA ALA A 107 6.23 10.00 -14.03
C ALA A 107 6.77 8.55 -14.02
N ALA A 108 8.01 8.34 -14.48
CA ALA A 108 8.66 7.04 -14.36
C ALA A 108 8.94 6.67 -12.90
N PHE A 109 9.25 7.65 -12.04
CA PHE A 109 9.43 7.44 -10.60
C PHE A 109 8.15 6.94 -9.92
N VAL A 110 7.01 7.62 -10.15
CA VAL A 110 5.68 7.21 -9.64
C VAL A 110 5.29 5.82 -10.14
N ARG A 111 5.45 5.56 -11.44
CA ARG A 111 5.20 4.23 -12.02
C ARG A 111 6.08 3.14 -11.40
N GLY A 112 7.35 3.46 -11.15
CA GLY A 112 8.28 2.55 -10.47
C GLY A 112 7.84 2.26 -9.04
N ALA A 113 7.44 3.28 -8.28
CA ALA A 113 6.93 3.15 -6.92
C ALA A 113 5.68 2.26 -6.87
N ALA A 114 4.68 2.54 -7.72
CA ALA A 114 3.46 1.73 -7.81
C ALA A 114 3.75 0.27 -8.22
N GLY A 115 4.61 0.08 -9.23
CA GLY A 115 5.00 -1.25 -9.71
C GLY A 115 5.85 -2.05 -8.71
N ALA A 116 6.47 -1.40 -7.73
CA ALA A 116 7.15 -2.06 -6.62
C ALA A 116 6.19 -2.39 -5.48
N ALA A 117 5.31 -1.44 -5.15
CA ALA A 117 4.34 -1.57 -4.06
C ALA A 117 3.35 -2.71 -4.29
N LEU A 118 2.88 -2.91 -5.54
CA LEU A 118 1.88 -3.94 -5.84
C LEU A 118 2.34 -5.38 -5.47
N PRO A 119 3.47 -5.91 -6.00
CA PRO A 119 3.90 -7.25 -5.64
C PRO A 119 4.33 -7.38 -4.16
N VAL A 120 4.94 -6.34 -3.57
CA VAL A 120 5.32 -6.39 -2.15
C VAL A 120 4.09 -6.34 -1.25
N GLY A 121 3.09 -5.54 -1.59
CA GLY A 121 1.81 -5.50 -0.90
C GLY A 121 1.06 -6.83 -0.98
N ALA A 122 1.13 -7.53 -2.11
CA ALA A 122 0.59 -8.89 -2.20
C ALA A 122 1.28 -9.85 -1.22
N VAL A 123 2.61 -9.78 -1.10
CA VAL A 123 3.36 -10.54 -0.08
C VAL A 123 2.92 -10.15 1.34
N PHE A 124 2.71 -8.86 1.61
CA PHE A 124 2.22 -8.40 2.92
C PHE A 124 0.81 -8.92 3.21
N GLY A 125 -0.05 -9.00 2.19
CA GLY A 125 -1.37 -9.61 2.31
C GLY A 125 -1.29 -11.10 2.66
N VAL A 126 -0.40 -11.85 2.01
CA VAL A 126 -0.16 -13.27 2.34
C VAL A 126 0.35 -13.41 3.77
N LEU A 127 1.31 -12.58 4.18
CA LEU A 127 1.83 -12.56 5.55
C LEU A 127 0.75 -12.18 6.57
N THR A 128 -0.16 -11.27 6.22
CA THR A 128 -1.31 -10.90 7.06
C THR A 128 -2.24 -12.08 7.26
N VAL A 129 -2.63 -12.77 6.19
CA VAL A 129 -3.47 -13.98 6.29
C VAL A 129 -2.76 -15.05 7.14
N ALA A 130 -1.48 -15.31 6.86
CA ALA A 130 -0.70 -16.29 7.61
C ALA A 130 -0.62 -15.95 9.11
N LEU A 131 -0.37 -14.68 9.44
CA LEU A 131 -0.28 -14.24 10.82
C LEU A 131 -1.62 -14.37 11.56
N VAL A 132 -2.74 -14.00 10.93
CA VAL A 132 -4.08 -14.16 11.52
C VAL A 132 -4.38 -15.62 11.83
N LEU A 133 -4.02 -16.55 10.93
CA LEU A 133 -4.20 -17.98 11.15
C LEU A 133 -3.29 -18.52 12.26
N LEU A 134 -2.03 -18.08 12.30
CA LEU A 134 -1.08 -18.46 13.35
C LEU A 134 -1.49 -17.90 14.71
N GLU A 135 -1.98 -16.67 14.76
CA GLU A 135 -2.49 -16.03 15.98
C GLU A 135 -3.70 -16.80 16.51
N ARG A 136 -4.70 -17.11 15.66
CA ARG A 136 -5.85 -17.95 16.03
C ARG A 136 -5.41 -19.30 16.62
N ALA A 137 -4.45 -19.96 15.99
CA ALA A 137 -3.93 -21.24 16.48
C ALA A 137 -3.16 -21.11 17.81
N THR A 138 -2.45 -19.99 18.00
CA THR A 138 -1.68 -19.72 19.22
C THR A 138 -2.60 -19.47 20.41
N TYR A 139 -3.63 -18.65 20.24
CA TYR A 139 -4.65 -18.41 21.28
C TYR A 139 -5.39 -19.70 21.65
N ALA A 140 -5.79 -20.50 20.65
CA ALA A 140 -6.44 -21.78 20.89
C ALA A 140 -5.58 -22.75 21.71
N ARG A 141 -4.26 -22.80 21.45
CA ARG A 141 -3.32 -23.63 22.25
C ARG A 141 -3.08 -23.08 23.65
N ALA A 142 -3.14 -21.76 23.81
CA ALA A 142 -2.98 -21.10 25.11
C ALA A 142 -4.24 -21.13 25.98
N GLY A 143 -5.37 -21.64 25.46
CA GLY A 143 -6.66 -21.62 26.15
C GLY A 143 -7.25 -20.22 26.29
N LEU A 144 -6.79 -19.26 25.47
CA LEU A 144 -7.23 -17.87 25.51
C LEU A 144 -8.36 -17.62 24.50
N PRO A 145 -9.32 -16.73 24.81
CA PRO A 145 -10.36 -16.35 23.87
C PRO A 145 -9.77 -15.58 22.68
N TRP A 146 -10.15 -15.98 21.46
CA TRP A 146 -9.75 -15.29 20.24
C TRP A 146 -10.95 -14.60 19.61
N GLN A 147 -10.87 -13.28 19.44
CA GLN A 147 -11.86 -12.50 18.70
C GLN A 147 -11.32 -12.26 17.30
N GLY A 148 -12.01 -12.76 16.28
CA GLY A 148 -11.49 -12.82 14.91
C GLY A 148 -11.30 -11.47 14.21
N ALA A 149 -10.63 -11.50 13.05
CA ALA A 149 -10.29 -10.28 12.33
C ALA A 149 -11.56 -9.59 11.87
N ALA A 150 -11.64 -8.27 12.02
CA ALA A 150 -12.78 -7.49 11.56
C ALA A 150 -12.82 -7.29 10.03
N ALA A 151 -12.39 -8.31 9.30
CA ALA A 151 -12.41 -8.34 7.86
C ALA A 151 -13.84 -8.56 7.35
N ALA A 152 -14.14 -8.02 6.16
CA ALA A 152 -15.42 -8.21 5.49
C ALA A 152 -15.74 -9.69 5.19
N LEU A 153 -14.70 -10.53 5.08
CA LEU A 153 -14.77 -11.97 4.87
C LEU A 153 -13.77 -12.67 5.77
N ASP A 154 -14.10 -13.88 6.25
CA ASP A 154 -13.21 -14.69 7.06
C ASP A 154 -11.92 -15.03 6.28
N PRO A 155 -10.73 -14.58 6.74
CA PRO A 155 -9.45 -14.87 6.12
C PRO A 155 -9.09 -16.37 6.08
N ALA A 156 -9.76 -17.22 6.86
CA ALA A 156 -9.58 -18.67 6.80
C ALA A 156 -10.21 -19.31 5.56
N THR A 157 -11.14 -18.61 4.89
CA THR A 157 -11.70 -19.05 3.61
C THR A 157 -10.81 -18.63 2.45
N TRP A 158 -10.79 -19.41 1.37
CA TRP A 158 -10.02 -19.07 0.16
C TRP A 158 -10.39 -17.69 -0.40
N THR A 159 -11.69 -17.39 -0.48
CA THR A 159 -12.19 -16.10 -0.96
C THR A 159 -11.78 -14.95 -0.05
N GLY A 160 -11.89 -15.12 1.27
CA GLY A 160 -11.46 -14.11 2.24
C GLY A 160 -9.96 -13.84 2.17
N ALA A 161 -9.14 -14.88 2.11
CA ALA A 161 -7.69 -14.77 1.92
C ALA A 161 -7.35 -14.03 0.62
N ALA A 162 -7.99 -14.38 -0.49
CA ALA A 162 -7.77 -13.71 -1.77
C ALA A 162 -8.14 -12.21 -1.72
N VAL A 163 -9.26 -11.86 -1.08
CA VAL A 163 -9.68 -10.47 -0.91
C VAL A 163 -8.70 -9.69 -0.04
N VAL A 164 -8.20 -10.27 1.06
CA VAL A 164 -7.16 -9.64 1.89
C VAL A 164 -5.88 -9.41 1.08
N VAL A 165 -5.40 -10.40 0.33
CA VAL A 165 -4.19 -10.27 -0.51
C VAL A 165 -4.34 -9.18 -1.55
N VAL A 166 -5.47 -9.15 -2.26
CA VAL A 166 -5.74 -8.14 -3.30
C VAL A 166 -5.86 -6.74 -2.70
N THR A 167 -6.62 -6.60 -1.61
CA THR A 167 -6.83 -5.29 -0.97
C THR A 167 -5.57 -4.76 -0.30
N GLU A 168 -4.73 -5.60 0.30
CA GLU A 168 -3.41 -5.20 0.80
C GLU A 168 -2.44 -4.83 -0.33
N ALA A 169 -2.46 -5.55 -1.46
CA ALA A 169 -1.65 -5.20 -2.62
C ALA A 169 -1.99 -3.81 -3.18
N ILE A 170 -3.28 -3.52 -3.31
CA ILE A 170 -3.77 -2.23 -3.80
C ILE A 170 -3.60 -1.13 -2.73
N GLY A 171 -3.88 -1.44 -1.48
CA GLY A 171 -3.68 -0.56 -0.33
C GLY A 171 -2.23 -0.13 -0.19
N ALA A 172 -1.28 -1.06 -0.34
CA ALA A 172 0.14 -0.75 -0.35
C ALA A 172 0.51 0.24 -1.46
N VAL A 173 -0.07 0.11 -2.66
CA VAL A 173 0.11 1.09 -3.75
C VAL A 173 -0.38 2.46 -3.30
N ALA A 174 -1.60 2.56 -2.75
CA ALA A 174 -2.15 3.82 -2.26
C ALA A 174 -1.24 4.45 -1.19
N TYR A 175 -0.85 3.69 -0.16
CA TYR A 175 -0.02 4.16 0.95
C TYR A 175 1.38 4.62 0.50
N VAL A 176 2.07 3.86 -0.38
CA VAL A 176 3.36 4.31 -0.95
C VAL A 176 3.18 5.64 -1.67
N LEU A 177 2.17 5.74 -2.54
CA LEU A 177 1.95 6.92 -3.38
C LEU A 177 1.52 8.14 -2.56
N VAL A 178 0.76 7.96 -1.49
CA VAL A 178 0.47 9.01 -0.51
C VAL A 178 1.77 9.45 0.19
N GLY A 179 2.66 8.52 0.57
CA GLY A 179 4.00 8.87 1.10
C GLY A 179 4.86 9.67 0.12
N VAL A 180 4.81 9.33 -1.17
CA VAL A 180 5.45 10.09 -2.24
C VAL A 180 4.87 11.51 -2.33
N ALA A 181 3.54 11.64 -2.32
CA ALA A 181 2.83 12.91 -2.39
C ALA A 181 3.11 13.81 -1.18
N VAL A 182 3.10 13.26 0.03
CA VAL A 182 3.45 13.96 1.28
C VAL A 182 4.86 14.54 1.19
N THR A 183 5.83 13.75 0.73
CA THR A 183 7.21 14.24 0.52
C THR A 183 7.25 15.41 -0.47
N ALA A 184 6.48 15.34 -1.56
CA ALA A 184 6.42 16.40 -2.55
C ALA A 184 5.89 17.72 -1.95
N VAL A 185 4.88 17.65 -1.09
CA VAL A 185 4.32 18.82 -0.40
C VAL A 185 5.32 19.42 0.58
N TYR A 186 5.96 18.61 1.44
CA TYR A 186 6.98 19.11 2.36
C TYR A 186 8.14 19.80 1.64
N ARG A 187 8.60 19.24 0.51
CA ARG A 187 9.65 19.86 -0.30
C ARG A 187 9.23 21.17 -0.97
N ARG A 188 7.94 21.34 -1.27
CA ARG A 188 7.43 22.54 -1.96
C ARG A 188 7.06 23.66 -0.99
N PHE A 189 6.45 23.32 0.15
CA PHE A 189 5.81 24.29 1.03
C PHE A 189 6.50 24.44 2.41
N GLY A 190 7.54 23.65 2.69
CA GLY A 190 8.25 23.65 3.97
C GLY A 190 7.51 22.85 5.06
N ALA A 191 8.04 22.85 6.29
CA ALA A 191 7.55 22.01 7.38
C ALA A 191 6.11 22.35 7.83
N LEU A 192 5.84 23.61 8.17
CA LEU A 192 4.54 24.02 8.73
C LEU A 192 3.39 23.85 7.73
N ARG A 193 3.49 24.52 6.57
CA ARG A 193 2.46 24.39 5.51
C ARG A 193 2.40 22.98 4.95
N GLY A 194 3.54 22.28 4.90
CA GLY A 194 3.59 20.89 4.48
C GLY A 194 2.81 19.96 5.38
N THR A 195 2.87 20.18 6.70
CA THR A 195 2.11 19.41 7.70
C THR A 195 0.60 19.62 7.50
N LEU A 196 0.16 20.87 7.38
CA LEU A 196 -1.26 21.19 7.15
C LEU A 196 -1.79 20.56 5.86
N LEU A 197 -0.99 20.60 4.78
CA LEU A 197 -1.36 20.03 3.49
C LEU A 197 -1.20 18.51 3.42
N ALA A 198 -0.41 17.89 4.30
CA ALA A 198 -0.26 16.44 4.37
C ALA A 198 -1.52 15.76 4.92
N LEU A 199 -2.26 16.43 5.82
CA LEU A 199 -3.52 15.91 6.38
C LEU A 199 -4.55 15.51 5.30
N PRO A 200 -4.96 16.41 4.38
CA PRO A 200 -5.90 16.03 3.32
C PRO A 200 -5.32 15.01 2.33
N LEU A 201 -3.99 14.85 2.25
CA LEU A 201 -3.38 13.80 1.44
C LEU A 201 -3.55 12.40 2.03
N LEU A 202 -3.95 12.27 3.30
CA LEU A 202 -4.26 10.97 3.91
C LEU A 202 -5.64 10.45 3.50
N VAL A 203 -6.48 11.24 2.83
CA VAL A 203 -7.83 10.80 2.40
C VAL A 203 -7.82 9.48 1.62
N PRO A 204 -6.91 9.21 0.67
CA PRO A 204 -6.84 7.90 0.03
C PRO A 204 -6.55 6.77 1.03
N CYS A 205 -5.68 6.98 2.02
CA CYS A 205 -5.43 5.98 3.08
C CYS A 205 -6.69 5.72 3.91
N VAL A 206 -7.42 6.78 4.29
CA VAL A 206 -8.71 6.68 5.00
C VAL A 206 -9.72 5.88 4.17
N VAL A 207 -9.81 6.14 2.87
CA VAL A 207 -10.73 5.41 1.98
C VAL A 207 -10.37 3.92 1.94
N VAL A 208 -9.09 3.55 1.77
CA VAL A 208 -8.66 2.14 1.83
C VAL A 208 -9.09 1.51 3.15
N ASP A 209 -8.77 2.15 4.26
CA ASP A 209 -9.04 1.63 5.60
C ASP A 209 -10.54 1.42 5.86
N LEU A 210 -11.36 2.42 5.52
CA LEU A 210 -12.83 2.33 5.68
C LEU A 210 -13.44 1.26 4.78
N THR A 211 -13.04 1.19 3.50
CA THR A 211 -13.65 0.24 2.56
C THR A 211 -13.21 -1.19 2.84
N THR A 212 -11.99 -1.39 3.32
CA THR A 212 -11.47 -2.71 3.73
C THR A 212 -11.84 -3.08 5.16
N ARG A 213 -12.43 -2.15 5.93
CA ARG A 213 -12.72 -2.28 7.37
C ARG A 213 -11.49 -2.66 8.21
N SER A 214 -10.32 -2.25 7.74
CA SER A 214 -9.03 -2.56 8.36
C SER A 214 -8.19 -1.29 8.46
N GLY A 215 -7.00 -1.36 9.03
CA GLY A 215 -6.22 -0.17 9.29
C GLY A 215 -6.72 0.66 10.48
N VAL A 216 -6.08 1.79 10.73
CA VAL A 216 -6.36 2.67 11.87
C VAL A 216 -7.70 3.37 11.67
N PHE A 217 -8.01 3.82 10.46
CA PHE A 217 -9.27 4.53 10.20
C PHE A 217 -10.47 3.58 10.05
N GLY A 218 -10.21 2.29 9.81
CA GLY A 218 -11.24 1.25 9.75
C GLY A 218 -11.73 0.82 11.14
N LEU A 219 -10.95 1.03 12.20
CA LEU A 219 -11.26 0.62 13.58
C LEU A 219 -12.70 0.95 14.02
N PRO A 220 -13.21 2.19 13.83
CA PRO A 220 -14.55 2.55 14.31
C PRO A 220 -15.70 1.85 13.59
N VAL A 221 -15.48 1.29 12.39
CA VAL A 221 -16.53 0.70 11.55
C VAL A 221 -16.48 -0.83 11.47
N ARG A 222 -15.61 -1.46 12.27
CA ARG A 222 -15.32 -2.90 12.26
C ARG A 222 -16.51 -3.83 12.54
N GLY A 223 -17.56 -3.33 13.18
CA GLY A 223 -18.81 -4.07 13.44
C GLY A 223 -20.07 -3.47 12.80
N ALA A 224 -19.93 -2.45 11.94
CA ALA A 224 -21.05 -1.56 11.61
C ALA A 224 -22.06 -2.11 10.58
N TYR A 225 -21.77 -3.22 9.86
CA TYR A 225 -22.70 -3.78 8.86
C TYR A 225 -22.59 -5.31 8.74
N ALA A 226 -23.73 -6.00 8.91
CA ALA A 226 -23.87 -7.46 8.84
C ALA A 226 -23.83 -8.04 7.41
N ASP A 227 -24.00 -7.21 6.37
CA ASP A 227 -24.05 -7.69 4.98
C ASP A 227 -22.65 -7.96 4.41
N THR A 228 -22.30 -9.24 4.38
CA THR A 228 -21.07 -9.78 3.78
C THR A 228 -21.08 -9.72 2.24
N ALA A 229 -22.27 -9.71 1.62
CA ALA A 229 -22.43 -9.77 0.16
C ALA A 229 -21.83 -8.58 -0.60
N LEU A 230 -21.88 -7.38 -0.01
CA LEU A 230 -21.31 -6.17 -0.61
C LEU A 230 -19.90 -5.83 -0.10
N GLY A 231 -19.41 -6.52 0.93
CA GLY A 231 -18.15 -6.18 1.60
C GLY A 231 -16.92 -6.32 0.70
N ALA A 232 -16.77 -7.47 0.04
CA ALA A 232 -15.64 -7.71 -0.86
C ALA A 232 -15.57 -6.77 -2.08
N PRO A 233 -16.65 -6.59 -2.88
CA PRO A 233 -16.58 -5.69 -4.03
C PRO A 233 -16.36 -4.24 -3.60
N LEU A 234 -16.94 -3.80 -2.47
CA LEU A 234 -16.72 -2.45 -1.93
C LEU A 234 -15.27 -2.26 -1.46
N ALA A 235 -14.68 -3.26 -0.80
CA ALA A 235 -13.29 -3.21 -0.36
C ALA A 235 -12.32 -3.08 -1.54
N VAL A 236 -12.52 -3.88 -2.59
CA VAL A 236 -11.68 -3.83 -3.80
C VAL A 236 -11.90 -2.53 -4.57
N ALA A 237 -13.15 -2.12 -4.81
CA ALA A 237 -13.46 -0.89 -5.52
C ALA A 237 -12.93 0.35 -4.79
N GLY A 238 -13.14 0.43 -3.47
CA GLY A 238 -12.62 1.50 -2.63
C GLY A 238 -11.11 1.58 -2.63
N ALA A 239 -10.42 0.44 -2.50
CA ALA A 239 -8.96 0.39 -2.59
C ALA A 239 -8.45 0.84 -3.98
N LEU A 240 -9.10 0.42 -5.07
CA LEU A 240 -8.74 0.83 -6.43
C LEU A 240 -8.92 2.35 -6.63
N LEU A 241 -10.05 2.90 -6.18
CA LEU A 241 -10.32 4.33 -6.24
C LEU A 241 -9.28 5.13 -5.45
N ALA A 242 -8.93 4.67 -4.24
CA ALA A 242 -7.90 5.29 -3.43
C ALA A 242 -6.51 5.23 -4.10
N ALA A 243 -6.11 4.08 -4.64
CA ALA A 243 -4.84 3.94 -5.35
C ALA A 243 -4.77 4.83 -6.60
N ALA A 244 -5.88 4.95 -7.35
CA ALA A 244 -5.98 5.85 -8.49
C ALA A 244 -5.88 7.32 -8.07
N ALA A 245 -6.60 7.73 -7.02
CA ALA A 245 -6.53 9.08 -6.46
C ALA A 245 -5.10 9.41 -5.98
N ALA A 246 -4.47 8.49 -5.24
CA ALA A 246 -3.09 8.64 -4.77
C ALA A 246 -2.09 8.76 -5.94
N ALA A 247 -2.28 7.99 -7.02
CA ALA A 247 -1.45 8.10 -8.22
C ALA A 247 -1.58 9.46 -8.90
N VAL A 248 -2.80 9.98 -9.03
CA VAL A 248 -3.05 11.31 -9.59
C VAL A 248 -2.42 12.40 -8.73
N LEU A 249 -2.61 12.33 -7.40
CA LEU A 249 -2.05 13.28 -6.44
C LEU A 249 -0.52 13.26 -6.48
N ALA A 250 0.11 12.08 -6.37
CA ALA A 250 1.56 11.94 -6.42
C ALA A 250 2.15 12.48 -7.74
N HIS A 251 1.53 12.16 -8.86
CA HIS A 251 1.97 12.64 -10.18
C HIS A 251 1.84 14.16 -10.31
N ARG A 252 0.70 14.74 -9.91
CA ARG A 252 0.46 16.20 -9.98
C ARG A 252 1.40 16.97 -9.05
N LEU A 253 1.57 16.51 -7.81
CA LEU A 253 2.40 17.21 -6.83
C LEU A 253 3.88 17.14 -7.20
N LEU A 254 4.39 15.97 -7.59
CA LEU A 254 5.78 15.83 -8.02
C LEU A 254 6.12 16.73 -9.21
N ARG A 255 5.20 16.93 -10.15
CA ARG A 255 5.41 17.87 -11.27
C ARG A 255 5.73 19.30 -10.83
N THR A 256 5.32 19.69 -9.63
CA THR A 256 5.53 21.05 -9.10
C THR A 256 6.68 21.17 -8.10
N VAL A 257 7.38 20.07 -7.79
CA VAL A 257 8.46 20.09 -6.80
C VAL A 257 9.69 20.79 -7.37
N PRO A 258 10.24 21.82 -6.70
CA PRO A 258 11.54 22.38 -7.06
C PRO A 258 12.64 21.38 -6.72
N LEU A 259 13.53 21.11 -7.67
CA LEU A 259 14.72 20.30 -7.47
C LEU A 259 15.92 21.24 -7.33
N ARG A 260 15.96 22.01 -6.24
CA ARG A 260 17.09 22.91 -5.97
C ARG A 260 18.28 22.14 -5.37
N PRO A 261 19.51 22.60 -5.66
CA PRO A 261 20.72 22.13 -5.01
C PRO A 261 20.70 22.20 -3.49
#